data_AF-A0AA40FYB7-F1
#
_entry.id   AF-A0AA40FYB7-F1
#
_cell.length_a   1.000
_cell.length_b   1.000
_cell.length_c   1.000
_cell.angle_alpha   90.00
_cell.angle_beta   90.00
_cell.angle_gamma   90.00
#
_symmetry.space_group_name_H-M   'P 1'
#
loop_
_entity.id
_entity.type
_entity.pdbx_description
1 polymer ?
#
loop_
_entity_poly.entity_id
_entity_poly.type
_entity_poly.pdbx_seq_one_letter_code
_entity_poly.pdbx_strand_id
1 'polypeptide(L)'
;MDQLLGNIRAFHPKDPARGMLNYDIGALSKRQKSNLNLRKTIERGKNEIYLKTHPEIKGLISILLRYVLCSQFSMNIHETIGEFFNRPRHQVVADLLRYFLRTEQELENDSQTLLFE
;
A
#
# COMPACT_ATOMS: atom_id res chain seq x y z
N MET A 1 -5.69 2.87 56.16
CA MET A 1 -4.23 2.63 56.14
C MET A 1 -3.84 2.41 54.70
N ASP A 2 -3.77 3.52 53.97
CA ASP A 2 -3.46 3.53 52.54
C ASP A 2 -1.96 3.50 52.36
N GLN A 3 -1.44 2.43 51.78
CA GLN A 3 -0.09 2.41 51.19
C GLN A 3 -0.19 1.91 49.76
N LEU A 4 -0.76 2.76 48.90
CA LEU A 4 -0.43 2.74 47.47
C LEU A 4 0.95 3.39 47.31
N LEU A 5 2.01 2.66 47.64
CA LEU A 5 3.32 2.93 47.06
C LEU A 5 3.25 2.53 45.59
N GLY A 6 2.69 3.45 44.78
CA GLY A 6 2.81 3.41 43.33
C GLY A 6 4.29 3.36 43.00
N ASN A 7 4.69 2.35 42.24
CA ASN A 7 6.06 2.08 41.85
C ASN A 7 6.67 3.37 41.25
N ILE A 8 7.52 4.07 42.01
CA ILE A 8 8.15 5.34 41.62
C ILE A 8 9.35 5.04 40.73
N ARG A 9 9.09 4.40 39.59
CA ARG A 9 10.08 4.23 38.53
C ARG A 9 9.56 4.97 37.31
N ALA A 10 10.41 5.79 36.70
CA ALA A 10 10.07 6.46 35.45
C ALA A 10 9.65 5.43 34.39
N PHE A 11 8.59 5.74 33.65
CA PHE A 11 8.08 4.90 32.56
C PHE A 11 9.23 4.47 31.64
N HIS A 12 9.47 3.16 31.55
CA HIS A 12 10.40 2.61 30.59
C HIS A 12 9.60 2.10 29.38
N PRO A 13 9.96 2.43 28.13
CA PRO A 13 9.24 1.95 26.93
C PRO A 13 9.16 0.42 26.74
N LYS A 14 9.78 -0.35 27.66
CA LYS A 14 9.76 -1.83 27.70
C LYS A 14 8.89 -2.36 28.84
N ASP A 15 8.31 -1.50 29.67
CA ASP A 15 7.39 -1.90 30.72
C ASP A 15 6.09 -2.39 30.05
N PRO A 16 5.65 -3.64 30.32
CA PRO A 16 4.40 -4.12 29.76
C PRO A 16 3.22 -3.36 30.36
N ALA A 17 2.11 -3.28 29.61
CA ALA A 17 0.87 -2.75 30.15
C ALA A 17 0.46 -3.55 31.39
N ARG A 18 -0.13 -2.86 32.39
CA ARG A 18 -0.49 -3.47 33.68
C ARG A 18 -1.35 -4.72 33.46
N GLY A 19 -0.85 -5.88 33.91
CA GLY A 19 -1.51 -7.18 33.73
C GLY A 19 -1.03 -7.99 32.51
N MET A 20 -0.07 -7.48 31.72
CA MET A 20 0.59 -8.21 30.63
C MET A 20 1.99 -8.68 31.02
N LEU A 21 2.46 -9.75 30.38
CA LEU A 21 3.84 -10.22 30.47
C LEU A 21 4.81 -9.22 29.80
N ASN A 22 6.06 -9.16 30.27
CA ASN A 22 7.11 -8.31 29.71
C ASN A 22 7.25 -8.51 28.19
N TYR A 23 7.50 -7.42 27.45
CA TYR A 23 7.77 -7.50 26.01
C TYR A 23 9.06 -8.28 25.75
N ASP A 24 8.97 -9.45 25.11
CA ASP A 24 10.12 -10.22 24.66
C ASP A 24 10.66 -9.64 23.34
N ILE A 25 11.87 -9.09 23.38
CA ILE A 25 12.59 -8.55 22.21
C ILE A 25 12.92 -9.68 21.20
N GLY A 26 12.74 -10.94 21.59
CA GLY A 26 12.79 -12.15 20.77
C GLY A 26 11.42 -12.70 20.31
N ALA A 27 10.39 -11.85 20.16
CA ALA A 27 8.98 -12.19 19.91
C ALA A 27 8.63 -13.34 18.93
N LEU A 28 9.56 -13.76 18.04
CA LEU A 28 9.41 -14.96 17.24
C LEU A 28 10.67 -15.83 17.33
N SER A 29 10.49 -17.10 17.67
CA SER A 29 11.50 -18.15 17.57
C SER A 29 12.06 -18.26 16.15
N LYS A 30 13.25 -18.85 15.99
CA LYS A 30 13.85 -19.10 14.66
C LYS A 30 12.90 -19.84 13.71
N ARG A 31 12.14 -20.82 14.22
CA ARG A 31 11.13 -21.56 13.45
C ARG A 31 9.97 -20.67 13.02
N GLN A 32 9.44 -19.84 13.92
CA GLN A 32 8.37 -18.89 13.57
C GLN A 32 8.83 -17.88 12.53
N LYS A 33 10.07 -17.38 12.61
CA LYS A 33 10.65 -16.50 11.59
C LYS A 33 10.77 -17.20 10.23
N SER A 34 11.26 -18.43 10.21
CA SER A 34 11.37 -19.23 8.97
C SER A 34 10.00 -19.45 8.32
N ASN A 35 9.01 -19.88 9.12
CA ASN A 35 7.64 -20.07 8.64
C ASN A 35 7.00 -18.77 8.14
N LEU A 36 7.22 -17.65 8.83
CA LEU A 36 6.72 -16.35 8.42
C LEU A 36 7.34 -15.91 7.10
N ASN A 37 8.65 -16.11 6.92
CA ASN A 37 9.34 -15.77 5.68
C ASN A 37 8.86 -16.64 4.51
N LEU A 38 8.69 -17.95 4.72
CA LEU A 38 8.12 -18.84 3.70
C LEU A 38 6.73 -18.36 3.28
N ARG A 39 5.86 -18.05 4.25
CA ARG A 39 4.52 -17.54 3.96
C ARG A 39 4.58 -16.21 3.20
N LYS A 40 5.45 -15.28 3.60
CA LYS A 40 5.65 -14.01 2.88
C LYS A 40 6.06 -14.24 1.42
N THR A 41 6.97 -15.17 1.14
CA THR A 41 7.37 -15.49 -0.23
C THR A 41 6.21 -16.01 -1.06
N ILE A 42 5.42 -16.93 -0.50
CA ILE A 42 4.22 -17.48 -1.18
C ILE A 42 3.22 -16.36 -1.49
N GLU A 43 2.92 -15.52 -0.51
CA GLU A 43 1.94 -14.43 -0.70
C GLU A 43 2.45 -13.37 -1.67
N ARG A 44 3.76 -13.07 -1.70
CA ARG A 44 4.33 -12.17 -2.71
C ARG A 44 4.13 -12.71 -4.12
N GLY A 45 4.37 -14.01 -4.34
CA GLY A 45 4.14 -14.65 -5.64
C GLY A 45 2.67 -14.59 -6.06
N LYS A 46 1.75 -14.88 -5.14
CA LYS A 46 0.30 -14.76 -5.40
C LYS A 46 -0.12 -13.33 -5.74
N ASN A 47 0.38 -12.35 -4.99
CA ASN A 47 0.07 -10.94 -5.24
C ASN A 47 0.62 -10.47 -6.60
N GLU A 48 1.81 -10.91 -6.99
CA GLU A 48 2.37 -10.58 -8.30
C GLU A 48 1.52 -11.15 -9.43
N ILE A 49 1.12 -12.42 -9.33
CA ILE A 49 0.22 -13.05 -10.30
C ILE A 49 -1.09 -12.27 -10.39
N TYR A 50 -1.70 -11.97 -9.24
CA TYR A 50 -2.94 -11.19 -9.19
C TYR A 50 -2.80 -9.82 -9.86
N LEU A 51 -1.73 -9.07 -9.56
CA LEU A 51 -1.53 -7.76 -10.17
C LEU A 51 -1.25 -7.85 -11.68
N LYS A 52 -0.62 -8.93 -12.16
CA LYS A 52 -0.42 -9.17 -13.60
C LYS A 52 -1.73 -9.51 -14.33
N THR A 53 -2.62 -10.28 -13.70
CA THR A 53 -3.91 -10.65 -14.30
C THR A 53 -4.95 -9.54 -14.22
N HIS A 54 -4.70 -8.49 -13.42
CA HIS A 54 -5.62 -7.38 -13.19
C HIS A 54 -4.98 -6.02 -13.57
N PRO A 55 -4.75 -5.76 -14.88
CA PRO A 55 -4.15 -4.51 -15.35
C PRO A 55 -4.97 -3.26 -15.00
N GLU A 56 -6.27 -3.41 -14.76
CA GLU A 56 -7.18 -2.36 -14.28
C GLU A 56 -6.74 -1.74 -12.96
N ILE A 57 -6.07 -2.50 -12.09
CA ILE A 57 -5.58 -2.01 -10.80
C ILE A 57 -4.45 -1.00 -11.04
N LYS A 58 -3.51 -1.33 -11.94
CA LYS A 58 -2.41 -0.43 -12.32
C LYS A 58 -2.96 0.85 -12.97
N GLY A 59 -3.95 0.71 -13.86
CA GLY A 59 -4.61 1.84 -14.49
C GLY A 59 -5.30 2.75 -13.49
N LEU A 60 -6.08 2.18 -12.56
CA LEU A 60 -6.77 2.94 -11.52
C LEU A 60 -5.79 3.72 -10.64
N ILE A 61 -4.69 3.09 -10.20
CA ILE A 61 -3.63 3.76 -9.43
C ILE A 61 -3.03 4.91 -10.23
N SER A 62 -2.73 4.69 -11.51
CA SER A 62 -2.13 5.72 -12.38
C SER A 62 -3.05 6.93 -12.56
N ILE A 63 -4.35 6.69 -12.73
CA ILE A 63 -5.35 7.76 -12.91
C ILE A 63 -5.57 8.51 -11.59
N LEU A 64 -5.60 7.80 -10.45
CA LEU A 64 -5.66 8.41 -9.12
C LEU A 64 -4.43 9.29 -8.87
N LEU A 65 -3.23 8.78 -9.13
CA LEU A 65 -2.00 9.53 -8.96
C LEU A 65 -1.99 10.77 -9.87
N ARG A 66 -2.40 10.63 -11.12
CA ARG A 66 -2.56 11.77 -12.03
C ARG A 66 -3.56 12.79 -11.47
N TYR A 67 -4.69 12.35 -10.95
CA TYR A 67 -5.69 13.25 -10.35
C TYR A 67 -5.09 14.02 -9.15
N VAL A 68 -4.41 13.32 -8.25
CA VAL A 68 -3.79 13.93 -7.06
C VAL A 68 -2.64 14.87 -7.42
N LEU A 69 -1.80 14.50 -8.38
CA LEU A 69 -0.62 15.28 -8.77
C LEU A 69 -0.96 16.46 -9.69
N CYS A 70 -2.01 16.36 -10.51
CA CYS A 70 -2.46 17.44 -11.39
C CYS A 70 -3.47 18.37 -10.72
N SER A 71 -4.23 17.90 -9.72
CA SER A 71 -5.00 18.78 -8.86
C SER A 71 -4.02 19.60 -8.03
N GLN A 72 -4.08 20.91 -8.18
CA GLN A 72 -3.22 21.88 -7.48
C GLN A 72 -3.01 21.42 -6.03
N PHE A 73 -1.75 21.15 -5.65
CA PHE A 73 -1.32 20.51 -4.39
C PHE A 73 -2.25 20.89 -3.24
N SER A 74 -3.27 20.07 -3.01
CA SER A 74 -4.23 20.38 -1.96
C SER A 74 -3.50 20.12 -0.65
N MET A 75 -3.66 21.03 0.31
CA MET A 75 -3.10 20.85 1.65
C MET A 75 -3.67 19.58 2.33
N ASN A 76 -4.76 19.02 1.79
CA ASN A 76 -5.41 17.81 2.29
C ASN A 76 -5.54 16.73 1.19
N ILE A 77 -4.49 15.92 1.06
CA ILE A 77 -4.45 14.79 0.12
C ILE A 77 -5.61 13.79 0.33
N HIS A 78 -6.08 13.61 1.57
CA HIS A 78 -7.15 12.66 1.86
C HIS A 78 -8.50 13.12 1.28
N GLU A 79 -8.79 14.43 1.32
CA GLU A 79 -9.98 15.00 0.70
C GLU A 79 -9.93 14.84 -0.82
N THR A 80 -8.79 15.14 -1.45
CA THR A 80 -8.63 14.98 -2.90
C THR A 80 -8.79 13.52 -3.34
N ILE A 81 -8.24 12.57 -2.58
CA ILE A 81 -8.46 11.14 -2.84
C ILE A 81 -9.94 10.77 -2.65
N GLY A 82 -10.60 11.31 -1.62
CA GLY A 82 -12.03 11.10 -1.38
C GLY A 82 -12.89 11.62 -2.53
N GLU A 83 -12.62 12.84 -3.01
CA GLU A 83 -13.29 13.44 -4.17
C GLU A 83 -13.14 12.58 -5.43
N PHE A 84 -11.94 12.02 -5.67
CA PHE A 84 -11.70 11.13 -6.79
C PHE A 84 -12.66 9.93 -6.81
N PHE A 85 -12.88 9.31 -5.66
CA PHE A 85 -13.76 8.13 -5.52
C PHE A 85 -15.24 8.50 -5.40
N ASN A 86 -15.58 9.73 -5.05
CA ASN A 86 -16.95 10.25 -5.07
C ASN A 86 -17.46 10.52 -6.49
N ARG A 87 -16.57 10.54 -7.50
CA ARG A 87 -16.98 10.69 -8.91
C ARG A 87 -17.88 9.54 -9.36
N PRO A 88 -18.82 9.79 -10.29
CA PRO A 88 -19.62 8.72 -10.88
C PRO A 88 -18.74 7.64 -11.51
N ARG A 89 -19.06 6.36 -11.24
CA ARG A 89 -18.24 5.21 -11.68
C ARG A 89 -17.98 5.21 -13.20
N HIS A 90 -18.95 5.65 -14.00
CA HIS A 90 -18.80 5.70 -15.46
C HIS A 90 -17.67 6.65 -15.90
N GLN A 91 -17.40 7.72 -15.16
CA GLN A 91 -16.29 8.64 -15.45
C GLN A 91 -14.95 7.96 -15.17
N VAL A 92 -14.86 7.23 -14.05
CA VAL A 92 -13.65 6.47 -13.69
C VAL A 92 -13.37 5.38 -14.72
N VAL A 93 -14.40 4.68 -15.19
CA VAL A 93 -14.29 3.67 -16.26
C VAL A 93 -13.83 4.32 -17.57
N ALA A 94 -14.38 5.48 -17.94
CA ALA A 94 -13.95 6.20 -19.14
C ALA A 94 -12.47 6.63 -19.07
N ASP A 95 -12.03 7.12 -17.90
CA ASP A 95 -10.62 7.44 -17.66
C ASP A 95 -9.73 6.20 -17.78
N LEU A 96 -10.20 5.04 -17.32
CA LEU A 96 -9.49 3.76 -17.40
C LEU A 96 -9.35 3.26 -18.84
N LEU A 97 -10.41 3.34 -19.64
CA LEU A 97 -10.35 3.01 -21.07
C LEU A 97 -9.37 3.91 -21.81
N ARG A 98 -9.39 5.23 -21.52
CA ARG A 98 -8.43 6.18 -22.10
C ARG A 98 -6.99 5.87 -21.69
N TYR A 99 -6.77 5.41 -20.46
CA TYR A 99 -5.45 4.99 -20.01
C TYR A 99 -4.94 3.81 -20.83
N PHE A 100 -5.74 2.75 -20.98
CA PHE A 100 -5.35 1.57 -21.75
C PHE A 100 -5.04 1.90 -23.22
N LEU A 101 -5.89 2.68 -23.87
CA LEU A 101 -5.65 3.11 -25.26
C LEU A 101 -4.32 3.85 -25.44
N ARG A 102 -3.94 4.70 -24.47
CA ARG A 102 -2.65 5.41 -24.51
C ARG A 102 -1.47 4.46 -24.30
N THR A 103 -1.58 3.55 -23.33
CA THR A 103 -0.50 2.61 -23.03
C THR A 103 -0.26 1.64 -24.19
N GLU A 104 -1.31 1.21 -24.90
CA GLU A 104 -1.19 0.41 -26.12
C GLU A 104 -0.48 1.18 -27.23
N GLN A 105 -0.84 2.45 -27.46
CA GLN A 105 -0.16 3.30 -28.44
C GLN A 105 1.32 3.54 -28.12
N GLU A 106 1.67 3.76 -26.85
CA GLU A 106 3.07 3.93 -26.42
C GLU A 106 3.89 2.65 -26.70
N LEU A 107 3.33 1.47 -26.44
CA LEU A 107 3.98 0.18 -26.73
C LEU A 107 4.19 -0.05 -28.24
N GLU A 108 3.24 0.34 -29.08
CA GLU A 108 3.37 0.25 -30.54
C GLU A 108 4.48 1.17 -31.07
N ASN A 109 4.55 2.41 -30.57
CA ASN A 109 5.57 3.38 -30.97
C ASN A 109 6.97 2.93 -30.53
N ASP A 110 7.13 2.45 -29.30
CA ASP A 110 8.41 1.94 -28.80
C ASP A 110 8.89 0.73 -29.63
N SER A 111 7.97 -0.15 -30.03
CA SER A 111 8.27 -1.32 -30.86
C SER A 111 8.70 -0.93 -32.29
N GLN A 112 8.11 0.11 -32.86
CA GLN A 112 8.52 0.64 -34.17
C GLN A 112 9.88 1.32 -34.10
N THR A 113 10.18 2.05 -33.02
CA THR A 113 11.46 2.75 -32.85
C THR A 113 12.63 1.78 -32.75
N LEU A 114 12.45 0.63 -32.08
CA LEU A 114 13.45 -0.45 -31.96
C LEU A 114 13.67 -1.27 -33.24
N LEU A 115 12.81 -1.13 -34.26
CA LEU A 115 12.98 -1.78 -35.57
C LEU A 115 13.78 -0.91 -36.56
N PHE A 116 14.03 0.35 -36.24
CA PHE A 116 14.78 1.30 -37.06
C PHE A 116 16.17 1.66 -36.50
N GLU A 117 16.60 1.01 -35.41
CA GLU A 117 17.99 0.99 -34.91
C GLU A 117 18.68 -0.33 -35.29
#